data_AF-A0A522M749-F1
#
_entry.id   AF-A0A522M749-F1
#
_cell.length_a   1.000
_cell.length_b   1.000
_cell.length_c   1.000
_cell.angle_alpha   90.00
_cell.angle_beta   90.00
_cell.angle_gamma   90.00
#
_symmetry.space_group_name_H-M   'P 1'
#
loop_
_entity.id
_entity.type
_entity.pdbx_description
1 polymer ?
#
loop_
_entity_poly.entity_id
_entity_poly.type
_entity_poly.pdbx_seq_one_letter_code
_entity_poly.pdbx_strand_id
1 'polypeptide(L)'
;MDIRNPSPGLYNEDLAPAKDRRWGAFSIFNVWTSDVHSLWGYYLAASLFLLCGTFLNFIIAIGIGSLIIFALMSLVGYAGEKTGVPYPVLARASFGVWGANLPALVRAIVACFWYGAQTAAASGAIVALLTRSDVFMQFQQNTHWFGHSGLEVICYVVVWALQLLIIQNGMETVRRFQDWAGPAVWVAMLVLAIGLCIKAGGFSFEHGIPQAVLLEKTKDAGVTGEPGSFWAL
;
A
#
# COMPACT_ATOMS: atom_id res chain seq x y z
N MET A 1 2.72 14.75 28.41
CA MET A 1 3.72 15.85 28.40
C MET A 1 2.92 17.15 28.51
N ASP A 2 3.05 17.88 29.61
CA ASP A 2 2.48 19.24 29.70
C ASP A 2 3.44 20.23 29.04
N ILE A 3 2.96 20.92 28.01
CA ILE A 3 3.76 21.89 27.25
C ILE A 3 3.70 23.23 27.97
N ARG A 4 4.83 23.69 28.52
CA ARG A 4 4.95 25.00 29.19
C ARG A 4 5.53 26.02 28.22
N ASN A 5 4.85 27.16 28.03
CA ASN A 5 5.25 28.28 27.15
C ASN A 5 5.61 27.86 25.71
N PRO A 6 4.65 27.33 24.92
CA PRO A 6 4.89 27.02 23.51
C PRO A 6 5.20 28.29 22.69
N SER A 7 6.16 28.19 21.76
CA SER A 7 6.40 29.26 20.78
C SER A 7 5.19 29.38 19.84
N PRO A 8 4.60 30.58 19.67
CA PRO A 8 3.42 30.80 18.83
C PRO A 8 3.61 30.38 17.36
N GLY A 9 4.84 30.40 16.85
CA GLY A 9 5.15 30.04 15.47
C GLY A 9 5.46 28.55 15.22
N LEU A 10 5.61 27.74 16.28
CA LEU A 10 6.07 26.34 16.16
C LEU A 10 5.11 25.32 16.76
N TYR A 11 4.04 25.80 17.39
CA TYR A 11 3.02 25.00 18.05
C TYR A 11 1.67 25.19 17.36
N ASN A 12 1.04 24.06 17.03
CA ASN A 12 -0.35 23.93 16.61
C ASN A 12 -0.89 22.64 17.24
N GLU A 13 -2.21 22.50 17.38
CA GLU A 13 -2.86 21.27 17.83
C GLU A 13 -2.45 20.06 16.98
N ASP A 14 -2.32 20.21 15.65
CA ASP A 14 -1.88 19.15 14.74
C ASP A 14 -0.40 18.73 14.94
N LEU A 15 0.41 19.63 15.49
CA LEU A 15 1.84 19.40 15.74
C LEU A 15 2.12 18.99 17.19
N ALA A 16 1.09 19.03 18.04
CA ALA A 16 1.21 18.67 19.44
C ALA A 16 1.41 17.14 19.59
N PRO A 17 2.12 16.69 20.63
CA PRO A 17 2.18 15.28 20.96
C PRO A 17 0.78 14.70 21.16
N ALA A 18 0.53 13.50 20.62
CA ALA A 18 -0.75 12.82 20.78
C ALA A 18 -1.06 12.57 22.27
N LYS A 19 -2.18 13.13 22.74
CA LYS A 19 -2.65 13.00 24.13
C LYS A 19 -3.40 11.69 24.36
N ASP A 20 -4.19 11.25 23.39
CA ASP A 20 -4.97 10.02 23.44
C ASP A 20 -4.41 8.97 22.49
N ARG A 21 -4.07 7.79 23.02
CA ARG A 21 -3.39 6.71 22.31
C ARG A 21 -4.26 5.45 22.33
N ARG A 22 -5.29 5.44 21.49
CA ARG A 22 -6.30 4.36 21.41
C ARG A 22 -5.93 3.22 20.46
N TRP A 23 -4.74 3.28 19.86
CA TRP A 23 -4.26 2.31 18.89
C TRP A 23 -3.65 1.10 19.60
N GLY A 24 -4.33 -0.05 19.51
CA GLY A 24 -3.82 -1.33 20.01
C GLY A 24 -3.11 -2.15 18.94
N ALA A 25 -2.58 -3.31 19.33
CA ALA A 25 -1.91 -4.25 18.43
C ALA A 25 -2.78 -4.67 17.23
N PHE A 26 -4.09 -4.84 17.43
CA PHE A 26 -5.02 -5.19 16.36
C PHE A 26 -5.15 -4.09 15.31
N SER A 27 -5.32 -2.83 15.72
CA SER A 27 -5.39 -1.71 14.77
C SER A 27 -4.08 -1.50 14.03
N ILE A 28 -2.94 -1.72 14.69
CA ILE A 28 -1.62 -1.69 14.05
C ILE A 28 -1.51 -2.82 13.02
N PHE A 29 -1.89 -4.05 13.36
CA PHE A 29 -1.91 -5.18 12.43
C PHE A 29 -2.78 -4.91 11.20
N ASN A 30 -3.99 -4.39 11.39
CA ASN A 30 -4.88 -4.04 10.28
C ASN A 30 -4.32 -2.94 9.38
N VAL A 31 -3.59 -1.97 9.94
CA VAL A 31 -2.87 -0.96 9.15
C VAL A 31 -1.82 -1.59 8.25
N TRP A 32 -0.92 -2.39 8.84
CA TRP A 32 0.16 -2.99 8.08
C TRP A 32 -0.32 -3.98 7.03
N THR A 33 -1.32 -4.79 7.38
CA THR A 33 -1.91 -5.72 6.41
C THR A 33 -2.57 -4.96 5.26
N SER A 34 -3.28 -3.87 5.54
CA SER A 34 -3.86 -3.03 4.47
C SER A 34 -2.80 -2.40 3.56
N ASP A 35 -1.63 -2.04 4.09
CA ASP A 35 -0.52 -1.50 3.30
C ASP A 35 0.07 -2.56 2.35
N VAL A 36 0.26 -3.78 2.85
CA VAL A 36 0.75 -4.92 2.06
C VAL A 36 -0.24 -5.35 0.98
N HIS A 37 -1.54 -5.30 1.28
CA HIS A 37 -2.62 -5.66 0.35
C HIS A 37 -2.92 -4.53 -0.65
N SER A 38 -1.88 -4.09 -1.36
CA SER A 38 -1.97 -3.10 -2.42
C SER A 38 -1.69 -3.73 -3.79
N LEU A 39 -2.27 -3.14 -4.85
CA LEU A 39 -2.05 -3.59 -6.22
C LEU A 39 -0.56 -3.70 -6.57
N TRP A 40 0.23 -2.72 -6.14
CA TRP A 40 1.67 -2.66 -6.35
C TRP A 40 2.43 -3.72 -5.54
N GLY A 41 1.99 -3.99 -4.31
CA GLY A 41 2.53 -5.10 -3.50
C GLY A 41 2.34 -6.45 -4.20
N TYR A 42 1.17 -6.67 -4.81
CA TYR A 42 0.93 -7.89 -5.58
C TYR A 42 1.77 -7.99 -6.85
N TYR A 43 1.96 -6.88 -7.58
CA TYR A 43 2.86 -6.86 -8.74
C TYR A 43 4.30 -7.17 -8.35
N LEU A 44 4.79 -6.59 -7.25
CA LEU A 44 6.12 -6.86 -6.73
C LEU A 44 6.26 -8.33 -6.28
N ALA A 45 5.26 -8.87 -5.58
CA ALA A 45 5.29 -10.27 -5.16
C ALA A 45 5.28 -11.21 -6.37
N ALA A 46 4.48 -10.93 -7.39
CA ALA A 46 4.43 -11.72 -8.62
C ALA A 46 5.75 -11.66 -9.39
N SER A 47 6.37 -10.48 -9.54
CA SER A 47 7.66 -10.34 -10.22
C SER A 47 8.79 -11.03 -9.45
N LEU A 48 8.82 -10.90 -8.12
CA LEU A 48 9.77 -11.59 -7.27
C LEU A 48 9.60 -13.11 -7.35
N PHE A 49 8.35 -13.60 -7.40
CA PHE A 49 8.08 -15.04 -7.56
C PHE A 49 8.65 -15.59 -8.87
N LEU A 50 8.49 -14.84 -9.97
CA LEU A 50 9.06 -15.20 -11.27
C LEU A 50 10.60 -15.15 -11.25
N LEU A 51 11.18 -14.17 -10.55
CA LEU A 51 12.63 -14.03 -10.41
C LEU A 51 13.27 -15.19 -9.64
N CYS A 52 12.66 -15.57 -8.51
CA CYS A 52 13.13 -16.64 -7.64
C CYS A 52 13.03 -18.04 -8.27
N GLY A 53 12.14 -18.23 -9.25
CA GLY A 53 11.93 -19.48 -10.01
C GLY A 53 11.35 -20.66 -9.21
N THR A 54 11.50 -20.65 -7.88
CA THR A 54 10.99 -21.68 -6.97
C THR A 54 10.24 -21.06 -5.79
N PHE A 55 9.24 -21.79 -5.29
CA PHE A 55 8.41 -21.37 -4.16
C PHE A 55 9.22 -21.17 -2.87
N LEU A 56 10.18 -22.06 -2.59
CA LEU A 56 11.04 -21.96 -1.41
C LEU A 56 11.97 -20.74 -1.47
N ASN A 57 12.64 -20.50 -2.59
CA ASN A 57 13.50 -19.33 -2.75
C ASN A 57 12.72 -18.04 -2.59
N PHE A 58 11.50 -17.99 -3.12
CA PHE A 58 10.60 -16.86 -2.95
C PHE A 58 10.26 -16.59 -1.47
N ILE A 59 9.86 -17.63 -0.73
CA ILE A 59 9.55 -17.48 0.71
C ILE A 59 10.76 -16.99 1.49
N ILE A 60 11.94 -17.53 1.20
CA ILE A 60 13.18 -17.11 1.88
C ILE A 60 13.51 -15.66 1.54
N ALA A 61 13.47 -15.29 0.26
CA ALA A 61 13.77 -13.93 -0.19
C ALA A 61 12.81 -12.89 0.40
N ILE A 62 11.50 -13.14 0.31
CA ILE A 62 10.49 -12.23 0.88
C ILE A 62 10.54 -12.20 2.41
N GLY A 63 10.85 -13.33 3.05
CA GLY A 63 10.99 -13.45 4.50
C GLY A 63 12.16 -12.63 5.03
N ILE A 64 13.35 -12.77 4.42
CA ILE A 64 14.54 -11.99 4.79
C ILE A 64 14.29 -10.50 4.54
N GLY A 65 13.75 -10.14 3.38
CA GLY A 65 13.40 -8.75 3.06
C GLY A 65 12.44 -8.15 4.09
N SER A 66 11.39 -8.90 4.45
CA SER A 66 10.41 -8.47 5.45
C SER A 66 11.03 -8.30 6.84
N LEU A 67 11.96 -9.16 7.26
CA LEU A 67 12.66 -9.05 8.54
C LEU A 67 13.56 -7.80 8.60
N ILE A 68 14.27 -7.50 7.50
CA ILE A 68 15.09 -6.30 7.41
C ILE A 68 14.22 -5.05 7.48
N ILE A 69 13.14 -5.01 6.70
CA ILE A 69 12.17 -3.90 6.73
C ILE A 69 11.59 -3.74 8.14
N PHE A 70 11.17 -4.84 8.76
CA PHE A 70 10.63 -4.83 10.12
C PHE A 70 11.62 -4.24 11.13
N ALA A 71 12.90 -4.62 11.08
CA ALA A 71 13.93 -4.10 11.96
C ALA A 71 14.14 -2.58 11.76
N LEU A 72 14.28 -2.13 10.51
CA LEU A 72 14.47 -0.72 10.17
C LEU A 72 13.25 0.12 10.58
N MET A 73 12.04 -0.36 10.29
CA MET A 73 10.82 0.36 10.63
C MET A 73 10.58 0.42 12.13
N SER A 74 10.94 -0.63 12.87
CA SER A 74 10.89 -0.62 14.34
C SER A 74 11.83 0.42 14.94
N LEU A 75 13.04 0.55 14.38
CA LEU A 75 14.01 1.55 14.82
C LEU A 75 13.49 2.99 14.58
N VAL A 76 12.93 3.26 13.40
CA VAL A 76 12.34 4.57 13.07
C VAL A 76 11.08 4.84 13.89
N GLY A 77 10.24 3.81 14.10
CA GLY A 77 8.99 3.90 14.84
C GLY A 77 9.18 4.19 16.33
N TYR A 78 10.28 3.74 16.93
CA TYR A 78 10.58 3.93 18.35
C TYR A 78 10.56 5.41 18.77
N ALA A 79 11.14 6.29 17.96
CA ALA A 79 11.15 7.73 18.26
C ALA A 79 9.73 8.33 18.22
N GLY A 80 8.90 7.89 17.26
CA GLY A 80 7.51 8.33 17.13
C GLY A 80 6.62 7.83 18.26
N GLU A 81 6.77 6.57 18.66
CA GLU A 81 6.01 5.97 19.76
C GLU A 81 6.33 6.66 21.10
N LYS A 82 7.63 6.82 21.41
CA LYS A 82 8.08 7.38 22.68
C LYS A 82 7.67 8.85 22.84
N THR A 83 7.82 9.65 21.79
CA THR A 83 7.57 11.10 21.85
C THR A 83 6.12 11.48 21.52
N GLY A 84 5.43 10.67 20.73
CA GLY A 84 4.08 10.96 20.23
C GLY A 84 3.99 12.19 19.32
N VAL A 85 5.11 12.77 18.89
CA VAL A 85 5.14 13.93 17.99
C VAL A 85 5.12 13.49 16.53
N PRO A 86 4.52 14.29 15.62
CA PRO A 86 4.47 13.95 14.21
C PRO A 86 5.85 14.10 13.54
N TYR A 87 6.02 13.41 12.41
CA TYR A 87 7.29 13.35 11.67
C TYR A 87 7.94 14.73 11.40
N PRO A 88 7.23 15.79 10.97
CA PRO A 88 7.85 17.10 10.73
C PRO A 88 8.48 17.71 11.99
N VAL A 89 7.98 17.37 13.19
CA VAL A 89 8.56 17.81 14.46
C VAL A 89 9.80 16.98 14.80
N LEU A 90 9.76 15.67 14.59
CA LEU A 90 10.93 14.79 14.76
C LEU A 90 12.08 15.20 13.84
N ALA A 91 11.77 15.57 12.59
CA ALA A 91 12.78 16.00 11.62
C ALA A 91 13.55 17.27 12.06
N ARG A 92 12.97 18.09 12.97
CA ARG A 92 13.66 19.27 13.52
C ARG A 92 14.90 18.92 14.33
N ALA A 93 14.96 17.72 14.92
CA ALA A 93 16.12 17.26 15.67
C ALA A 93 17.35 17.03 14.77
N SER A 94 17.14 16.70 13.49
CA SER A 94 18.22 16.43 12.53
C SER A 94 18.51 17.61 11.60
N PHE A 95 17.48 18.30 11.12
CA PHE A 95 17.60 19.35 10.10
C PHE A 95 17.39 20.77 10.64
N GLY A 96 17.12 20.91 11.94
CA GLY A 96 16.73 22.19 12.54
C GLY A 96 15.31 22.61 12.16
N VAL A 97 14.86 23.75 12.69
CA VAL A 97 13.47 24.23 12.57
C VAL A 97 13.07 24.51 11.13
N TRP A 98 13.92 25.22 10.38
CA TRP A 98 13.65 25.59 8.99
C TRP A 98 14.01 24.48 8.00
N GLY A 99 15.10 23.74 8.27
CA GLY A 99 15.55 22.65 7.40
C GLY A 99 14.59 21.46 7.39
N ALA A 100 13.84 21.21 8.48
CA ALA A 100 12.84 20.16 8.55
C ALA A 100 11.66 20.32 7.56
N ASN A 101 11.43 21.52 7.03
CA ASN A 101 10.39 21.77 6.05
C ASN A 101 10.68 21.09 4.71
N LEU A 102 11.95 20.96 4.32
CA LEU A 102 12.34 20.30 3.07
C LEU A 102 11.95 18.80 3.06
N PRO A 103 12.40 17.95 4.00
CA PRO A 103 12.01 16.55 4.02
C PRO A 103 10.50 16.36 4.26
N ALA A 104 9.86 17.25 5.03
CA ALA A 104 8.41 17.22 5.21
C ALA A 104 7.66 17.48 3.89
N LEU A 105 8.10 18.46 3.09
CA LEU A 105 7.50 18.78 1.80
C LEU A 105 7.73 17.67 0.78
N VAL A 106 8.95 17.13 0.69
CA VAL A 106 9.27 16.00 -0.19
C VAL A 106 8.36 14.81 0.13
N ARG A 107 8.22 14.48 1.43
CA ARG A 107 7.31 13.43 1.88
C ARG A 107 5.86 13.71 1.52
N ALA A 108 5.40 14.96 1.65
CA ALA A 108 4.04 15.35 1.28
C ALA A 108 3.77 15.17 -0.22
N ILE A 109 4.71 15.56 -1.09
CA ILE A 109 4.59 15.38 -2.55
C ILE A 109 4.46 13.89 -2.89
N VAL A 110 5.33 13.05 -2.33
CA VAL A 110 5.29 11.59 -2.54
C VAL A 110 3.97 11.00 -2.02
N ALA A 111 3.47 11.46 -0.87
CA ALA A 111 2.19 11.02 -0.33
C ALA A 111 1.01 11.41 -1.26
N CYS A 112 1.01 12.63 -1.81
CA CYS A 112 0.00 13.07 -2.77
C CYS A 112 0.01 12.23 -4.05
N PHE A 113 1.20 11.89 -4.55
CA PHE A 113 1.35 11.00 -5.70
C PHE A 113 0.74 9.62 -5.42
N TRP A 114 1.12 8.99 -4.31
CA TRP A 114 0.60 7.66 -3.94
C TRP A 114 -0.90 7.68 -3.67
N TYR A 115 -1.42 8.73 -3.04
CA TYR A 115 -2.85 8.89 -2.85
C TYR A 115 -3.60 8.91 -4.18
N GLY A 116 -3.11 9.67 -5.16
CA GLY A 116 -3.70 9.70 -6.51
C GLY A 116 -3.61 8.35 -7.22
N ALA A 117 -2.43 7.72 -7.22
CA ALA A 117 -2.22 6.41 -7.86
C ALA A 117 -3.12 5.31 -7.28
N GLN A 118 -3.28 5.25 -5.95
CA GLN A 118 -4.14 4.27 -5.29
C GLN A 118 -5.63 4.54 -5.53
N THR A 119 -6.01 5.82 -5.61
CA THR A 119 -7.38 6.21 -5.99
C THR A 119 -7.71 5.82 -7.44
N ALA A 120 -6.73 5.95 -8.35
CA ALA A 120 -6.86 5.50 -9.73
C ALA A 120 -7.03 3.98 -9.82
N ALA A 121 -6.22 3.21 -9.09
CA ALA A 121 -6.37 1.76 -9.03
C ALA A 121 -7.74 1.33 -8.46
N ALA A 122 -8.19 1.97 -7.38
CA ALA A 122 -9.49 1.67 -6.76
C ALA A 122 -10.68 2.02 -7.68
N SER A 123 -10.64 3.18 -8.34
CA SER A 123 -11.67 3.57 -9.32
C SER A 123 -11.68 2.65 -10.54
N GLY A 124 -10.52 2.20 -11.01
CA GLY A 124 -10.42 1.19 -12.08
C GLY A 124 -11.13 -0.13 -11.73
N ALA A 125 -11.04 -0.59 -10.48
CA ALA A 125 -11.77 -1.77 -10.02
C ALA A 125 -13.30 -1.57 -10.07
N ILE A 126 -13.79 -0.37 -9.74
CA ILE A 126 -15.22 -0.04 -9.83
C ILE A 126 -15.66 0.04 -11.30
N VAL A 127 -14.87 0.66 -12.18
CA VAL A 127 -15.13 0.70 -13.61
C VAL A 127 -15.22 -0.72 -14.19
N ALA A 128 -14.28 -1.61 -13.84
CA ALA A 128 -14.31 -3.01 -14.25
C ALA A 128 -15.56 -3.76 -13.78
N LEU A 129 -16.09 -3.41 -12.60
CA LEU A 129 -17.36 -3.95 -12.11
C LEU A 129 -18.57 -3.36 -12.85
N LEU A 130 -18.61 -2.05 -13.06
CA LEU A 130 -19.74 -1.36 -13.69
C LEU A 130 -19.88 -1.73 -15.17
N THR A 131 -18.76 -1.87 -15.88
CA THR A 131 -18.72 -2.28 -17.30
C THR A 131 -19.25 -3.69 -17.55
N ARG A 132 -19.50 -4.51 -16.52
CA ARG A 132 -20.28 -5.75 -16.68
C ARG A 132 -21.73 -5.51 -17.10
N SER A 133 -22.25 -4.30 -16.91
CA SER A 133 -23.58 -3.89 -17.40
C SER A 133 -23.45 -3.17 -18.74
N ASP A 134 -24.29 -3.56 -19.70
CA ASP A 134 -24.27 -3.03 -21.07
C ASP A 134 -24.46 -1.50 -21.10
N VAL A 135 -25.23 -0.95 -20.16
CA VAL A 135 -25.48 0.50 -20.06
C VAL A 135 -24.20 1.27 -19.74
N PHE A 136 -23.43 0.80 -18.76
CA PHE A 136 -22.19 1.46 -18.36
C PHE A 136 -21.05 1.18 -19.35
N MET A 137 -21.07 0.03 -20.03
CA MET A 137 -20.14 -0.26 -21.12
C MET A 137 -20.31 0.73 -22.29
N GLN A 138 -21.55 1.00 -22.71
CA GLN A 138 -21.81 1.99 -23.75
C GLN A 138 -21.40 3.40 -23.31
N PHE A 139 -21.63 3.77 -22.05
CA PHE A 139 -21.20 5.06 -21.52
C PHE A 139 -19.66 5.18 -21.49
N GLN A 140 -18.96 4.09 -21.13
CA GLN A 140 -17.50 4.02 -21.14
C GLN A 140 -16.92 4.25 -22.55
N GLN A 141 -17.55 3.70 -23.58
CA GLN A 141 -17.08 3.77 -24.98
C GLN A 141 -17.41 5.09 -25.68
N ASN A 142 -18.53 5.73 -25.32
CA ASN A 142 -19.03 6.90 -26.04
C ASN A 142 -18.61 8.24 -25.42
N THR A 143 -18.14 8.23 -24.17
CA THR A 143 -17.78 9.45 -23.45
C THR A 143 -16.29 9.45 -23.16
N HIS A 144 -15.57 10.46 -23.70
CA HIS A 144 -14.16 10.66 -23.41
C HIS A 144 -13.91 12.07 -22.89
N TRP A 145 -13.27 12.17 -21.73
CA TRP A 145 -12.82 13.43 -21.12
C TRP A 145 -11.35 13.32 -20.76
N PHE A 146 -10.56 14.34 -21.12
CA PHE A 146 -9.12 14.41 -20.81
C PHE A 146 -8.29 13.20 -21.30
N GLY A 147 -8.73 12.52 -22.37
CA GLY A 147 -8.08 11.31 -22.89
C GLY A 147 -8.43 10.03 -22.13
N HIS A 148 -9.27 10.12 -21.10
CA HIS A 148 -9.83 9.00 -20.34
C HIS A 148 -11.31 8.82 -20.64
N SER A 149 -11.88 7.67 -20.28
CA SER A 149 -13.33 7.52 -20.37
C SER A 149 -14.05 8.41 -19.35
N GLY A 150 -15.21 8.97 -19.70
CA GLY A 150 -16.03 9.75 -18.79
C GLY A 150 -16.41 8.96 -17.53
N LEU A 151 -16.60 7.64 -17.65
CA LEU A 151 -16.90 6.77 -16.51
C LEU A 151 -15.70 6.64 -15.55
N GLU A 152 -14.47 6.57 -16.08
CA GLU A 152 -13.24 6.52 -15.28
C GLU A 152 -13.07 7.79 -14.44
N VAL A 153 -13.26 8.97 -15.07
CA VAL A 153 -13.15 10.26 -14.38
C VAL A 153 -14.21 10.38 -13.28
N ILE A 154 -15.46 9.99 -13.57
CA ILE A 154 -16.54 10.03 -12.58
C ILE A 154 -16.23 9.08 -11.41
N CYS A 155 -15.84 7.83 -11.69
CA CYS A 155 -15.51 6.87 -10.64
C CYS A 155 -14.33 7.36 -9.79
N TYR A 156 -13.30 7.95 -10.42
CA TYR A 156 -12.18 8.54 -9.70
C TYR A 156 -12.62 9.65 -8.74
N VAL A 157 -13.40 10.62 -9.23
CA VAL A 157 -13.88 11.75 -8.41
C VAL A 157 -14.77 11.26 -7.27
N VAL A 158 -15.64 10.27 -7.52
CA VAL A 158 -16.51 9.69 -6.49
C VAL A 158 -15.68 8.99 -5.41
N VAL A 159 -14.73 8.13 -5.79
CA VAL A 159 -13.86 7.44 -4.82
C VAL A 159 -13.04 8.46 -4.02
N TRP A 160 -12.44 9.43 -4.70
CA TRP A 160 -11.68 10.51 -4.08
C TRP A 160 -12.51 11.30 -3.07
N ALA A 161 -13.74 11.67 -3.43
CA ALA A 161 -14.64 12.41 -2.54
C ALA A 161 -15.06 11.58 -1.33
N LEU A 162 -15.37 10.30 -1.51
CA LEU A 162 -15.69 9.39 -0.41
C LEU A 162 -14.52 9.23 0.57
N GLN A 163 -13.30 9.08 0.05
CA GLN A 163 -12.10 9.01 0.88
C GLN A 163 -11.89 10.31 1.66
N LEU A 164 -12.06 11.47 1.01
CA LEU A 164 -11.97 12.77 1.66
C LEU A 164 -12.98 12.91 2.80
N LEU A 165 -14.24 12.49 2.60
CA LEU A 165 -15.27 12.50 3.64
C LEU A 165 -14.90 11.64 4.84
N ILE A 166 -14.29 10.47 4.62
CA ILE A 166 -13.83 9.60 5.71
C ILE A 166 -12.69 10.27 6.50
N ILE A 167 -11.73 10.87 5.80
CA ILE A 167 -10.54 11.50 6.41
C ILE A 167 -10.92 12.75 7.22
N GLN A 168 -11.88 13.55 6.73
CA GLN A 168 -12.36 14.75 7.43
C GLN A 168 -12.98 14.45 8.81
N ASN A 169 -13.50 13.23 9.01
CA ASN A 169 -14.07 12.79 10.29
C ASN A 169 -12.99 12.32 11.30
N GLY A 170 -11.70 12.56 11.02
CA GLY A 170 -10.59 12.33 11.93
C GLY A 170 -10.03 10.90 11.94
N MET A 171 -8.86 10.74 12.57
CA MET A 171 -8.09 9.48 12.57
C MET A 171 -8.79 8.30 13.25
N GLU A 172 -9.70 8.56 14.20
CA GLU A 172 -10.47 7.49 14.85
C GLU A 172 -11.49 6.86 13.89
N THR A 173 -12.09 7.65 13.00
CA THR A 173 -13.01 7.15 11.97
C THR A 173 -12.25 6.28 10.97
N VAL A 174 -11.06 6.72 10.55
CA VAL A 174 -10.15 5.94 9.70
C VAL A 174 -9.78 4.61 10.37
N ARG A 175 -9.41 4.65 11.66
CA ARG A 175 -9.08 3.44 12.44
C ARG A 175 -10.24 2.46 12.48
N ARG A 176 -11.47 2.92 12.77
CA ARG A 176 -12.66 2.05 12.83
C ARG A 176 -13.01 1.46 11.48
N PHE A 177 -12.93 2.27 10.42
CA PHE A 177 -13.16 1.81 9.05
C PHE A 177 -12.15 0.71 8.68
N GLN A 178 -10.89 0.92 9.01
CA GLN A 178 -9.81 -0.02 8.74
C GLN A 178 -9.88 -1.29 9.59
N ASP A 179 -10.26 -1.18 10.86
CA ASP A 179 -10.47 -2.34 11.74
C ASP A 179 -11.60 -3.24 11.25
N TRP A 180 -12.57 -2.69 10.53
CA TRP A 180 -13.63 -3.45 9.86
C TRP A 180 -13.21 -3.97 8.48
N ALA A 181 -12.54 -3.15 7.68
CA ALA A 181 -12.12 -3.50 6.32
C ALA A 181 -11.00 -4.55 6.30
N GLY A 182 -10.08 -4.52 7.26
CA GLY A 182 -8.93 -5.43 7.36
C GLY A 182 -9.36 -6.91 7.35
N PRO A 183 -10.24 -7.35 8.26
CA PRO A 183 -10.77 -8.71 8.25
C PRO A 183 -11.49 -9.08 6.95
N ALA A 184 -12.26 -8.15 6.36
CA ALA A 184 -12.98 -8.42 5.11
C ALA A 184 -12.02 -8.70 3.94
N VAL A 185 -10.92 -7.96 3.84
CA VAL A 185 -9.87 -8.18 2.83
C VAL A 185 -9.24 -9.56 3.02
N TRP A 186 -8.92 -9.95 4.26
CA TRP A 186 -8.36 -11.28 4.54
C TRP A 186 -9.29 -12.43 4.15
N VAL A 187 -10.58 -12.30 4.45
CA VAL A 187 -11.58 -13.29 4.04
C VAL A 187 -11.64 -13.39 2.51
N ALA A 188 -11.68 -12.26 1.81
CA ALA A 188 -11.68 -12.24 0.34
C ALA A 188 -10.41 -12.88 -0.25
N MET A 189 -9.23 -12.58 0.30
CA MET A 189 -7.97 -13.18 -0.14
C MET A 189 -7.92 -14.68 0.09
N LEU A 190 -8.41 -15.16 1.24
CA LEU A 190 -8.47 -16.60 1.52
C LEU A 190 -9.40 -17.32 0.54
N VAL A 191 -10.57 -16.74 0.26
CA VAL A 191 -11.52 -17.28 -0.72
C VAL A 191 -10.90 -17.36 -2.11
N LEU A 192 -10.21 -16.30 -2.55
CA LEU A 192 -9.53 -16.27 -3.84
C LEU A 192 -8.38 -17.28 -3.89
N ALA A 193 -7.59 -17.41 -2.83
CA ALA A 193 -6.50 -18.38 -2.74
C ALA A 193 -7.02 -19.83 -2.83
N ILE A 194 -8.06 -20.18 -2.06
CA ILE A 194 -8.69 -21.50 -2.12
C ILE A 194 -9.27 -21.76 -3.51
N GLY A 195 -9.98 -20.79 -4.09
CA GLY A 195 -10.54 -20.91 -5.43
C GLY A 195 -9.48 -21.15 -6.51
N LEU A 196 -8.33 -20.47 -6.40
CA LEU A 196 -7.19 -20.68 -7.29
C LEU A 196 -6.53 -22.04 -7.09
N CYS A 197 -6.36 -22.51 -5.84
CA CYS A 197 -5.81 -23.84 -5.56
C CYS A 197 -6.70 -24.96 -6.13
N ILE A 198 -8.03 -24.83 -6.01
CA ILE A 198 -8.98 -25.79 -6.59
C ILE A 198 -8.88 -25.77 -8.12
N LYS A 199 -8.86 -24.57 -8.72
CA LYS A 199 -8.76 -24.42 -10.19
C LYS A 199 -7.42 -24.92 -10.74
N ALA A 200 -6.34 -24.82 -9.96
CA ALA A 200 -5.02 -25.33 -10.31
C ALA A 200 -4.87 -26.84 -10.14
N GLY A 201 -5.85 -27.52 -9.51
CA GLY A 201 -5.82 -28.98 -9.32
C GLY A 201 -5.00 -29.46 -8.13
N GLY A 202 -4.60 -28.58 -7.20
CA GLY A 202 -3.89 -28.94 -5.98
C GLY A 202 -2.82 -27.93 -5.53
N PHE A 203 -2.10 -28.28 -4.46
CA PHE A 203 -0.95 -27.53 -3.96
C PHE A 203 0.32 -28.33 -4.24
N SER A 204 1.32 -27.73 -4.90
CA SER A 204 2.62 -28.35 -5.14
C SER A 204 3.72 -27.49 -4.53
N PHE A 205 4.56 -28.11 -3.70
CA PHE A 205 5.74 -27.48 -3.11
C PHE A 205 7.02 -27.75 -3.91
N GLU A 206 6.99 -28.75 -4.81
CA GLU A 206 8.21 -29.33 -5.43
C GLU A 206 8.34 -29.07 -6.94
N HIS A 207 7.24 -28.88 -7.68
CA HIS A 207 7.35 -28.53 -9.10
C HIS A 207 7.60 -27.03 -9.23
N GLY A 208 8.87 -26.66 -9.44
CA GLY A 208 9.23 -25.35 -9.96
C GLY A 208 8.44 -25.06 -11.24
N ILE A 209 8.19 -23.77 -11.50
CA ILE A 209 7.53 -23.37 -12.75
C ILE A 209 8.37 -23.94 -13.91
N PRO A 210 7.76 -24.61 -14.92
CA PRO A 210 8.51 -25.14 -16.03
C PRO A 210 9.42 -24.06 -16.62
N GLN A 211 10.72 -24.37 -16.78
CA GLN A 211 11.72 -23.37 -17.15
C GLN A 211 11.39 -22.65 -18.47
N ALA A 212 10.68 -23.33 -19.38
CA ALA A 212 10.14 -22.73 -20.60
C ALA A 212 9.14 -21.58 -20.33
N VAL A 213 8.26 -21.74 -19.34
CA VAL A 213 7.28 -20.73 -18.93
C VAL A 213 7.98 -19.59 -18.17
N LEU A 214 8.97 -19.90 -17.34
CA LEU A 214 9.78 -18.88 -16.68
C LEU A 214 10.50 -18.01 -17.71
N LEU A 215 11.22 -18.62 -18.65
CA LEU A 215 11.93 -17.91 -19.71
C LEU A 215 11.00 -17.06 -20.58
N GLU A 216 9.79 -17.55 -20.89
CA GLU A 216 8.78 -16.76 -21.61
C GLU A 216 8.32 -15.55 -20.80
N LYS A 217 8.01 -15.74 -19.50
CA LYS A 217 7.48 -14.67 -18.63
C LYS A 217 8.55 -13.68 -18.15
N THR A 218 9.83 -14.04 -18.16
CA THR A 218 10.94 -13.16 -17.79
C THR A 218 11.63 -12.50 -18.99
N LYS A 219 11.25 -12.86 -20.22
CA LYS A 219 11.85 -12.32 -21.46
C LYS A 219 11.72 -10.79 -21.55
N ASP A 220 10.58 -10.27 -21.14
CA ASP A 220 10.30 -8.83 -21.15
C ASP A 220 10.80 -8.12 -19.87
N ALA A 221 11.22 -8.88 -18.86
CA ALA A 221 11.68 -8.38 -17.57
C ALA A 221 13.20 -8.08 -17.52
N GLY A 222 13.93 -8.32 -18.61
CA GLY A 222 15.34 -7.94 -18.74
C GLY A 222 16.32 -8.73 -17.85
N VAL A 223 15.94 -9.93 -17.40
CA VAL A 223 16.79 -10.77 -16.53
C VAL A 223 17.99 -11.30 -17.33
N THR A 224 19.21 -10.99 -16.88
CA THR A 224 20.47 -11.31 -17.58
C THR A 224 20.99 -12.74 -17.34
N GLY A 225 20.13 -13.70 -16.96
CA GLY A 225 20.51 -15.07 -16.64
C GLY A 225 19.33 -16.05 -16.60
N GLU A 226 19.58 -17.32 -16.28
CA GLU A 226 18.50 -18.31 -16.10
C GLU A 226 17.65 -17.94 -14.87
N PRO A 227 16.32 -17.76 -15.01
CA PRO A 227 15.43 -17.47 -13.90
C PRO A 227 15.57 -18.51 -12.77
N GLY A 228 15.72 -18.05 -11.53
CA GLY A 228 15.98 -18.92 -10.37
C GLY A 228 17.44 -19.27 -10.10
N SER A 229 18.39 -18.81 -10.94
CA SER A 229 19.82 -18.87 -10.63
C SER A 229 20.24 -17.76 -9.65
N PHE A 230 21.34 -17.95 -8.92
CA PHE A 230 21.89 -16.92 -8.02
C PHE A 230 22.24 -15.62 -8.76
N TRP A 231 22.61 -15.71 -10.05
CA TRP A 231 22.94 -14.56 -10.89
C TRP A 231 21.71 -13.85 -11.48
N ALA A 232 20.52 -14.43 -11.31
CA ALA A 232 19.25 -13.84 -11.71
C ALA A 232 18.50 -13.18 -10.55
N LEU A 233 18.93 -13.38 -9.29
CA LEU A 233 18.42 -12.71 -8.08
C LEU A 233 19.13 -11.38 -7.83
#